data_AF-A0AAU6IY57-F1
#
_entry.id   AF-A0AAU6IY57-F1
#
_cell.length_a   1.000
_cell.length_b   1.000
_cell.length_c   1.000
_cell.angle_alpha   90.00
_cell.angle_beta   90.00
_cell.angle_gamma   90.00
#
_symmetry.space_group_name_H-M   'P 1'
#
loop_
_entity.id
_entity.type
_entity.pdbx_description
1 polymer ?
#
loop_
_entity_poly.entity_id
_entity_poly.type
_entity_poly.pdbx_seq_one_letter_code
_entity_poly.pdbx_strand_id
1 'polypeptide(L)'
;MSGIDEDRDQEAFVGGLGEALRITGETFSAAGGPLVDGGMARGRRRLRRRRAATVTGSFAALAAVGFGASYAAGAFGVEAGHGSPVAAQPEPGSTTQGKTSTPGEGPQFSASHLIKTLEGLLPDGKFSSESGRGTEDGLGPLASVVFDDGKGKAAIGLSLGRVDPEGTGVAEQLACPAKVYTPYDSCSSKTLADGSRLLLLQGYEYPDKRADTKWWHAYVVTPEGYTVDASEWNAPAEKGEPVSRDEPPLSTGQLKALVTSKEWRPILRALPKPQDEPVQQPVPQAAGGDTILKNLTSLLPKSAKVTTRQSEDGFAYVVVNDGKGASLVQINAQPNMSDVEGELFGSDAQTLLDGTKVVTHQGPGEKGGQGVVMWTVDTIRKDGFRVVISAFNSGAQNTAATRATPALTMTQLKAIATSGKWQG
;
A
#
# COMPACT_ATOMS: atom_id res chain seq x y z
N MET A 1 -17.25 52.54 -44.07
CA MET A 1 -18.23 51.42 -44.09
C MET A 1 -17.47 50.11 -44.05
N SER A 2 -16.85 49.75 -42.92
CA SER A 2 -16.14 48.46 -42.79
C SER A 2 -16.18 47.84 -41.38
N GLY A 3 -16.98 48.39 -40.46
CA GLY A 3 -17.00 47.94 -39.06
C GLY A 3 -18.32 47.29 -38.62
N ILE A 4 -19.30 47.11 -39.51
CA ILE A 4 -20.61 46.51 -39.18
C ILE A 4 -20.70 45.06 -39.68
N ASP A 5 -19.94 44.69 -40.71
CA ASP A 5 -19.95 43.33 -41.26
C ASP A 5 -19.07 42.35 -40.45
N GLU A 6 -17.97 42.80 -39.84
CA GLU A 6 -17.10 41.92 -39.03
C GLU A 6 -17.79 41.44 -37.73
N ASP A 7 -18.56 42.29 -37.04
CA ASP A 7 -19.29 41.90 -35.82
C ASP A 7 -20.43 40.90 -36.12
N ARG A 8 -21.09 41.02 -37.26
CA ARG A 8 -22.19 40.12 -37.67
C ARG A 8 -21.69 38.71 -38.01
N ASP A 9 -20.53 38.61 -38.64
CA ASP A 9 -19.92 37.33 -38.99
C ASP A 9 -19.36 36.62 -37.74
N GLN A 10 -18.90 37.39 -36.74
CA GLN A 10 -18.42 36.85 -35.47
C GLN A 10 -19.56 36.34 -34.58
N GLU A 11 -20.70 37.04 -34.51
CA GLU A 11 -21.91 36.56 -33.81
C GLU A 11 -22.52 35.31 -34.49
N ALA A 12 -22.50 35.24 -35.83
CA ALA A 12 -22.97 34.07 -36.57
C ALA A 12 -22.08 32.84 -36.35
N PHE A 13 -20.76 33.02 -36.23
CA PHE A 13 -19.82 31.94 -35.93
C PHE A 13 -19.98 31.43 -34.48
N VAL A 14 -20.07 32.32 -33.50
CA VAL A 14 -20.22 31.96 -32.08
C VAL A 14 -21.60 31.33 -31.81
N GLY A 15 -22.66 31.85 -32.42
CA GLY A 15 -24.00 31.27 -32.34
C GLY A 15 -24.10 29.91 -33.03
N GLY A 16 -23.48 29.74 -34.19
CA GLY A 16 -23.43 28.47 -34.92
C GLY A 16 -22.64 27.38 -34.20
N LEU A 17 -21.55 27.75 -33.52
CA LEU A 17 -20.76 26.82 -32.71
C LEU A 17 -21.52 26.35 -31.46
N GLY A 18 -22.22 27.27 -30.79
CA GLY A 18 -23.05 26.94 -29.62
C GLY A 18 -24.16 25.94 -29.96
N GLU A 19 -24.83 26.14 -31.10
CA GLU A 19 -25.89 25.24 -31.57
C GLU A 19 -25.32 23.88 -32.02
N ALA A 20 -24.17 23.87 -32.70
CA ALA A 20 -23.49 22.63 -33.09
C ALA A 20 -23.07 21.80 -31.87
N LEU A 21 -22.57 22.43 -30.80
CA LEU A 21 -22.21 21.75 -29.55
C LEU A 21 -23.45 21.23 -28.81
N ARG A 22 -24.56 21.97 -28.81
CA ARG A 22 -25.82 21.53 -28.21
C ARG A 22 -26.42 20.33 -28.93
N ILE A 23 -26.47 20.35 -30.27
CA ILE A 23 -26.93 19.21 -31.09
C ILE A 23 -26.00 18.00 -30.90
N THR A 24 -24.69 18.22 -30.81
CA THR A 24 -23.71 17.14 -30.56
C THR A 24 -23.90 16.54 -29.16
N GLY A 25 -24.23 17.36 -28.16
CA GLY A 25 -24.55 16.90 -26.80
C GLY A 25 -25.87 16.14 -26.72
N GLU A 26 -26.91 16.59 -27.42
CA GLU A 26 -28.24 15.96 -27.45
C GLU A 26 -28.26 14.64 -28.25
N THR A 27 -27.36 14.47 -29.22
CA THR A 27 -27.21 13.22 -29.99
C THR A 27 -26.29 12.19 -29.34
N PHE A 28 -25.59 12.55 -28.25
CA PHE A 28 -24.72 11.64 -27.51
C PHE A 28 -25.52 10.72 -26.57
N SER A 29 -26.17 9.71 -27.15
CA SER A 29 -26.70 8.59 -26.39
C SER A 29 -25.55 7.63 -26.05
N ALA A 30 -25.09 7.65 -24.80
CA ALA A 30 -24.19 6.61 -24.29
C ALA A 30 -24.96 5.29 -24.24
N ALA A 31 -24.92 4.51 -25.32
CA ALA A 31 -25.32 3.12 -25.27
C ALA A 31 -24.44 2.42 -24.22
N GLY A 32 -25.00 2.18 -23.03
CA GLY A 32 -24.26 1.73 -21.85
C GLY A 32 -23.63 0.35 -22.01
N GLY A 33 -24.14 -0.50 -22.90
CA GLY A 33 -23.67 -1.88 -23.10
C GLY A 33 -22.19 -1.97 -23.47
N PRO A 34 -21.73 -1.40 -24.60
CA PRO A 34 -20.33 -1.46 -25.03
C PRO A 34 -19.33 -0.81 -24.08
N LEU A 35 -19.72 0.25 -23.36
CA LEU A 35 -18.87 0.93 -22.38
C LEU A 35 -18.76 0.15 -21.07
N VAL A 36 -19.84 -0.48 -20.63
CA VAL A 36 -19.85 -1.40 -19.47
C VAL A 36 -19.10 -2.67 -19.80
N ASP A 37 -19.30 -3.27 -20.98
CA ASP A 37 -18.58 -4.46 -21.43
C ASP A 37 -17.09 -4.17 -21.64
N GLY A 38 -16.75 -3.03 -22.26
CA GLY A 38 -15.38 -2.55 -22.38
C GLY A 38 -14.76 -2.18 -21.02
N GLY A 39 -15.55 -1.68 -20.08
CA GLY A 39 -15.17 -1.43 -18.70
C GLY A 39 -14.91 -2.72 -17.91
N MET A 40 -15.77 -3.72 -18.05
CA MET A 40 -15.62 -5.04 -17.45
C MET A 40 -14.43 -5.80 -18.06
N ALA A 41 -14.24 -5.73 -19.37
CA ALA A 41 -13.09 -6.33 -20.05
C ALA A 41 -11.77 -5.67 -19.60
N ARG A 42 -11.73 -4.34 -19.50
CA ARG A 42 -10.57 -3.61 -18.96
C ARG A 42 -10.37 -3.90 -17.46
N GLY A 43 -11.43 -4.02 -16.69
CA GLY A 43 -11.42 -4.39 -15.27
C GLY A 43 -10.87 -5.80 -15.05
N ARG A 44 -11.36 -6.79 -15.79
CA ARG A 44 -10.85 -8.16 -15.80
C ARG A 44 -9.41 -8.22 -16.26
N ARG A 45 -9.02 -7.46 -17.28
CA ARG A 45 -7.63 -7.37 -17.74
C ARG A 45 -6.72 -6.72 -16.71
N ARG A 46 -7.20 -5.69 -15.99
CA ARG A 46 -6.46 -5.05 -14.90
C ARG A 46 -6.34 -5.97 -13.69
N LEU A 47 -7.38 -6.73 -13.36
CA LEU A 47 -7.35 -7.76 -12.32
C LEU A 47 -6.38 -8.89 -12.68
N ARG A 48 -6.42 -9.41 -13.91
CA ARG A 48 -5.45 -10.40 -14.42
C ARG A 48 -4.02 -9.87 -14.35
N ARG A 49 -3.77 -8.65 -14.83
CA ARG A 49 -2.45 -7.99 -14.71
C ARG A 49 -2.02 -7.76 -13.26
N ARG A 50 -2.93 -7.44 -12.33
CA ARG A 50 -2.60 -7.35 -10.88
C ARG A 50 -2.28 -8.73 -10.29
N ARG A 51 -3.02 -9.77 -10.69
CA ARG A 51 -2.78 -11.17 -10.31
C ARG A 51 -1.56 -11.80 -11.01
N ALA A 52 -1.07 -11.22 -12.10
CA ALA A 52 0.16 -11.59 -12.77
C ALA A 52 1.38 -10.79 -12.29
N ALA A 53 1.20 -9.53 -11.87
CA ALA A 53 2.25 -8.78 -11.18
C ALA A 53 2.63 -9.39 -9.82
N THR A 54 1.76 -10.23 -9.24
CA THR A 54 2.04 -11.05 -8.05
C THR A 54 2.84 -12.33 -8.32
N VAL A 55 3.40 -12.49 -9.52
CA VAL A 55 3.93 -13.79 -9.99
C VAL A 55 5.44 -13.85 -10.08
N THR A 56 6.10 -12.71 -10.16
CA THR A 56 7.53 -12.61 -9.80
C THR A 56 7.73 -11.95 -8.44
N GLY A 57 6.76 -11.16 -7.95
CA GLY A 57 6.83 -10.47 -6.68
C GLY A 57 5.95 -11.10 -5.60
N SER A 58 6.57 -11.55 -4.52
CA SER A 58 5.91 -12.09 -3.33
C SER A 58 5.23 -11.00 -2.49
N PHE A 59 4.21 -10.36 -3.03
CA PHE A 59 3.49 -9.27 -2.38
C PHE A 59 1.97 -9.37 -2.46
N ALA A 60 1.36 -10.44 -2.99
CA ALA A 60 -0.11 -10.53 -3.04
C ALA A 60 -0.78 -10.54 -1.66
N ALA A 61 -0.10 -11.05 -0.63
CA ALA A 61 -0.62 -11.06 0.74
C ALA A 61 -0.16 -9.83 1.56
N LEU A 62 0.84 -9.08 1.10
CA LEU A 62 1.38 -7.89 1.79
C LEU A 62 1.20 -6.56 1.04
N ALA A 63 0.54 -6.56 -0.13
CA ALA A 63 0.27 -5.34 -0.93
C ALA A 63 -1.13 -4.74 -0.70
N ALA A 64 -1.72 -4.99 0.46
CA ALA A 64 -2.72 -4.12 1.06
C ALA A 64 -2.18 -3.36 2.29
N VAL A 65 -0.91 -3.57 2.67
CA VAL A 65 -0.24 -2.73 3.68
C VAL A 65 0.35 -1.51 3.00
N GLY A 66 -0.53 -0.67 2.47
CA GLY A 66 -0.31 0.76 2.60
C GLY A 66 -0.69 1.08 4.04
N PHE A 67 0.27 1.47 4.87
CA PHE A 67 -0.07 2.39 5.95
C PHE A 67 -0.92 3.50 5.33
N GLY A 68 -2.11 3.71 5.89
CA GLY A 68 -3.21 4.37 5.23
C GLY A 68 -2.84 5.72 4.67
N ALA A 69 -2.56 5.76 3.37
CA ALA A 69 -2.62 6.95 2.57
C ALA A 69 -3.12 6.55 1.20
N SER A 70 -4.21 7.19 0.79
CA SER A 70 -4.55 7.41 -0.59
C SER A 70 -3.33 7.95 -1.34
N TYR A 71 -2.50 7.05 -1.88
CA TYR A 71 -1.41 7.37 -2.79
C TYR A 71 -1.99 7.77 -4.15
N ALA A 72 -2.53 8.99 -4.21
CA ALA A 72 -2.35 9.83 -5.38
C ALA A 72 -0.99 10.52 -5.21
N ALA A 73 -0.15 10.41 -6.24
CA ALA A 73 1.18 11.00 -6.28
C ALA A 73 1.18 12.48 -5.81
N GLY A 74 2.15 12.85 -4.97
CA GLY A 74 2.55 14.25 -4.80
C GLY A 74 2.17 14.99 -3.51
N ALA A 75 1.65 14.33 -2.46
CA ALA A 75 1.11 15.06 -1.29
C ALA A 75 2.16 15.73 -0.36
N PHE A 76 3.46 15.44 -0.48
CA PHE A 76 4.50 16.00 0.42
C PHE A 76 5.73 16.60 -0.28
N GLY A 77 5.65 16.92 -1.59
CA GLY A 77 6.75 17.53 -2.34
C GLY A 77 6.45 18.96 -2.77
N VAL A 78 7.17 19.94 -2.22
CA VAL A 78 7.23 21.29 -2.76
C VAL A 78 8.20 21.28 -3.95
N GLU A 79 7.70 21.39 -5.19
CA GLU A 79 8.56 21.55 -6.37
C GLU A 79 9.18 22.95 -6.39
N ALA A 80 10.50 23.02 -6.21
CA ALA A 80 11.30 24.19 -6.56
C ALA A 80 12.53 23.74 -7.37
N GLY A 81 12.60 24.12 -8.66
CA GLY A 81 13.88 24.21 -9.39
C GLY A 81 13.94 23.62 -10.79
N HIS A 82 13.80 24.52 -11.78
CA HIS A 82 14.11 24.49 -13.21
C HIS A 82 14.97 23.38 -13.84
N GLY A 83 14.48 22.83 -14.98
CA GLY A 83 15.28 22.02 -15.91
C GLY A 83 14.60 21.50 -17.19
N SER A 84 13.99 22.37 -18.02
CA SER A 84 13.70 22.22 -19.48
C SER A 84 12.74 21.10 -20.01
N PRO A 85 12.15 21.26 -21.21
CA PRO A 85 10.70 21.22 -21.40
C PRO A 85 10.17 19.89 -21.93
N VAL A 86 9.09 19.39 -21.32
CA VAL A 86 8.26 18.34 -21.91
C VAL A 86 6.80 18.77 -21.80
N ALA A 87 6.22 19.02 -22.98
CA ALA A 87 4.81 19.13 -23.35
C ALA A 87 3.86 19.87 -22.39
N ALA A 88 3.27 20.95 -22.92
CA ALA A 88 2.24 21.78 -22.30
C ALA A 88 1.16 20.97 -21.56
N GLN A 89 0.92 21.39 -20.33
CA GLN A 89 -0.14 20.96 -19.43
C GLN A 89 -1.51 21.24 -20.07
N PRO A 90 -2.40 20.25 -20.25
CA PRO A 90 -3.80 20.53 -20.54
C PRO A 90 -4.44 21.13 -19.29
N GLU A 91 -5.17 22.23 -19.44
CA GLU A 91 -6.04 22.78 -18.40
C GLU A 91 -6.97 21.70 -17.82
N PRO A 92 -7.31 21.76 -16.52
CA PRO A 92 -8.09 20.71 -15.87
C PRO A 92 -9.55 20.75 -16.33
N GLY A 93 -9.82 20.05 -17.43
CA GLY A 93 -11.16 19.62 -17.82
C GLY A 93 -11.64 18.52 -16.88
N SER A 94 -12.54 18.88 -15.97
CA SER A 94 -13.30 17.97 -15.10
C SER A 94 -13.96 16.83 -15.88
N THR A 95 -13.31 15.67 -15.95
CA THR A 95 -13.99 14.38 -16.19
C THR A 95 -13.24 13.24 -15.52
N THR A 96 -13.52 13.05 -14.23
CA THR A 96 -13.35 11.74 -13.60
C THR A 96 -14.47 11.58 -12.58
N GLN A 97 -15.55 10.91 -13.00
CA GLN A 97 -16.51 10.31 -12.07
C GLN A 97 -15.82 9.13 -11.37
N GLY A 98 -14.97 9.44 -10.38
CA GLY A 98 -14.90 8.62 -9.18
C GLY A 98 -16.14 8.95 -8.36
N LYS A 99 -16.79 7.95 -7.77
CA LYS A 99 -17.93 8.18 -6.85
C LYS A 99 -17.51 9.26 -5.85
N THR A 100 -18.12 10.43 -5.99
CA THR A 100 -18.03 11.51 -5.02
C THR A 100 -18.43 10.93 -3.68
N SER A 101 -17.49 10.82 -2.76
CA SER A 101 -17.83 10.77 -1.34
C SER A 101 -18.71 11.99 -1.10
N THR A 102 -19.98 11.77 -0.79
CA THR A 102 -20.89 12.86 -0.44
C THR A 102 -20.23 13.63 0.71
N PRO A 103 -20.10 14.96 0.63
CA PRO A 103 -19.64 15.76 1.76
C PRO A 103 -20.45 15.36 2.99
N GLY A 104 -19.79 15.06 4.10
CA GLY A 104 -20.50 14.77 5.34
C GLY A 104 -21.42 15.94 5.69
N GLU A 105 -22.63 15.67 6.19
CA GLU A 105 -23.57 16.71 6.64
C GLU A 105 -23.08 17.48 7.88
N GLY A 106 -21.86 17.21 8.36
CA GLY A 106 -21.26 17.85 9.52
C GLY A 106 -20.66 19.24 9.23
N PRO A 107 -20.24 19.97 10.27
CA PRO A 107 -19.52 21.23 10.11
C PRO A 107 -18.26 21.05 9.26
N GLN A 108 -18.06 21.93 8.27
CA GLN A 108 -16.84 21.91 7.47
C GLN A 108 -15.67 22.55 8.22
N PHE A 109 -14.55 21.84 8.27
CA PHE A 109 -13.29 22.32 8.82
C PHE A 109 -12.29 22.50 7.67
N SER A 110 -11.78 23.72 7.51
CA SER A 110 -10.79 24.04 6.47
C SER A 110 -9.41 23.44 6.78
N ALA A 111 -8.58 23.30 5.74
CA ALA A 111 -7.17 22.93 5.89
C ALA A 111 -6.43 23.79 6.94
N SER A 112 -6.66 25.11 6.94
CA SER A 112 -6.04 26.03 7.91
C SER A 112 -6.46 25.77 9.36
N HIS A 113 -7.69 25.28 9.58
CA HIS A 113 -8.13 24.89 10.93
C HIS A 113 -7.34 23.68 11.40
N LEU A 114 -7.23 22.64 10.57
CA LEU A 114 -6.49 21.43 10.88
C LEU A 114 -5.01 21.70 11.14
N ILE A 115 -4.37 22.52 10.30
CA ILE A 115 -2.96 22.92 10.47
C ILE A 115 -2.77 23.60 11.84
N LYS A 116 -3.63 24.56 12.19
CA LYS A 116 -3.56 25.23 13.51
C LYS A 116 -3.79 24.26 14.67
N THR A 117 -4.69 23.29 14.52
CA THR A 117 -4.88 22.24 15.52
C THR A 117 -3.63 21.39 15.68
N LEU A 118 -2.97 21.01 14.58
CA LEU A 118 -1.71 20.28 14.60
C LEU A 118 -0.62 21.11 15.31
N GLU A 119 -0.39 22.34 14.87
CA GLU A 119 0.61 23.25 15.48
C GLU A 119 0.39 23.43 16.99
N GLY A 120 -0.86 23.60 17.43
CA GLY A 120 -1.20 23.74 18.85
C GLY A 120 -1.02 22.47 19.69
N LEU A 121 -0.91 21.30 19.06
CA LEU A 121 -0.64 20.02 19.73
C LEU A 121 0.85 19.64 19.71
N LEU A 122 1.65 20.33 18.90
CA LEU A 122 3.09 20.12 18.85
C LEU A 122 3.79 20.93 19.96
N PRO A 123 5.00 20.52 20.39
CA PRO A 123 5.81 21.30 21.32
C PRO A 123 6.20 22.66 20.76
N ASP A 124 6.73 23.53 21.62
CA ASP A 124 7.24 24.84 21.21
C ASP A 124 8.31 24.70 20.10
N GLY A 125 8.10 25.43 19.00
CA GLY A 125 9.01 25.46 17.86
C GLY A 125 8.49 26.37 16.74
N LYS A 126 9.22 26.36 15.62
CA LYS A 126 8.85 27.10 14.42
C LYS A 126 8.21 26.18 13.39
N PHE A 127 7.19 26.68 12.71
CA PHE A 127 6.51 25.99 11.61
C PHE A 127 6.84 26.66 10.29
N SER A 128 6.83 25.85 9.22
CA SER A 128 6.99 26.29 7.83
C SER A 128 6.46 25.22 6.88
N SER A 129 6.30 25.55 5.60
CA SER A 129 5.87 24.60 4.55
C SER A 129 4.56 23.91 4.89
N GLU A 130 3.64 24.66 5.48
CA GLU A 130 2.34 24.18 5.92
C GLU A 130 1.48 23.79 4.70
N SER A 131 0.90 22.60 4.77
CA SER A 131 0.01 22.08 3.73
C SER A 131 -1.09 21.25 4.37
N GLY A 132 -2.28 21.23 3.77
CA GLY A 132 -3.38 20.48 4.33
C GLY A 132 -4.61 20.47 3.44
N ARG A 133 -5.57 19.65 3.87
CA ARG A 133 -6.89 19.50 3.25
C ARG A 133 -7.94 19.50 4.35
N GLY A 134 -9.05 20.17 4.10
CA GLY A 134 -10.19 20.18 5.02
C GLY A 134 -11.08 18.95 4.88
N THR A 135 -12.19 18.95 5.61
CA THR A 135 -13.21 17.88 5.58
C THR A 135 -14.03 17.86 4.30
N GLU A 136 -14.00 18.95 3.54
CA GLU A 136 -14.65 19.09 2.23
C GLU A 136 -13.92 18.33 1.11
N ASP A 137 -12.66 17.96 1.33
CA ASP A 137 -11.85 17.28 0.33
C ASP A 137 -12.21 15.79 0.24
N GLY A 138 -12.48 15.30 -0.98
CA GLY A 138 -12.87 13.92 -1.22
C GLY A 138 -11.81 12.87 -0.84
N LEU A 139 -10.54 13.28 -0.71
CA LEU A 139 -9.42 12.45 -0.25
C LEU A 139 -9.27 12.43 1.29
N GLY A 140 -10.05 13.25 1.98
CA GLY A 140 -10.10 13.32 3.44
C GLY A 140 -9.14 14.35 4.06
N PRO A 141 -9.40 14.73 5.32
CA PRO A 141 -8.65 15.75 6.02
C PRO A 141 -7.19 15.35 6.26
N LEU A 142 -6.29 16.30 6.05
CA LEU A 142 -4.84 16.14 6.17
C LEU A 142 -4.24 17.45 6.70
N ALA A 143 -3.21 17.36 7.53
CA ALA A 143 -2.36 18.49 7.86
C ALA A 143 -0.90 18.06 7.91
N SER A 144 -0.01 18.90 7.42
CA SER A 144 1.43 18.70 7.48
C SER A 144 2.16 20.03 7.64
N VAL A 145 3.26 19.97 8.39
CA VAL A 145 4.14 21.09 8.67
C VAL A 145 5.59 20.62 8.70
N VAL A 146 6.51 21.52 8.40
CA VAL A 146 7.93 21.37 8.77
C VAL A 146 8.15 22.07 10.10
N PHE A 147 8.48 21.28 11.11
CA PHE A 147 8.72 21.70 12.48
C PHE A 147 10.22 21.86 12.77
N ASP A 148 10.59 22.93 13.48
CA ASP A 148 11.95 23.18 13.94
C ASP A 148 11.96 23.70 15.39
N ASP A 149 12.39 22.85 16.32
CA ASP A 149 12.60 23.15 17.75
C ASP A 149 14.01 23.71 18.03
N GLY A 150 14.76 24.09 16.99
CA GLY A 150 16.14 24.55 17.08
C GLY A 150 17.18 23.42 17.01
N LYS A 151 16.76 22.17 16.86
CA LYS A 151 17.66 21.01 16.68
C LYS A 151 17.69 20.48 15.25
N GLY A 152 17.05 21.18 14.32
CA GLY A 152 16.98 20.82 12.91
C GLY A 152 15.53 20.60 12.46
N LYS A 153 15.26 20.86 11.19
CA LYS A 153 13.92 20.73 10.62
C LYS A 153 13.44 19.28 10.60
N ALA A 154 12.12 19.08 10.61
CA ALA A 154 11.49 17.78 10.55
C ALA A 154 10.10 17.90 9.92
N ALA A 155 9.77 17.03 8.96
CA ALA A 155 8.40 16.90 8.48
C ALA A 155 7.55 16.17 9.52
N ILE A 156 6.37 16.71 9.79
CA ILE A 156 5.31 16.07 10.57
C ILE A 156 4.03 16.15 9.75
N GLY A 157 3.29 15.06 9.65
CA GLY A 157 2.03 15.00 8.93
C GLY A 157 1.04 14.09 9.62
N LEU A 158 -0.25 14.39 9.46
CA LEU A 158 -1.32 13.49 9.87
C LEU A 158 -2.50 13.52 8.91
N SER A 159 -3.24 12.42 8.91
CA SER A 159 -4.54 12.30 8.27
C SER A 159 -5.59 11.87 9.29
N LEU A 160 -6.83 12.28 9.02
CA LEU A 160 -8.00 11.98 9.85
C LEU A 160 -9.00 11.19 9.02
N GLY A 161 -9.62 10.18 9.63
CA GLY A 161 -10.54 9.32 8.90
C GLY A 161 -11.58 8.65 9.77
N ARG A 162 -12.39 7.83 9.09
CA ARG A 162 -13.31 6.90 9.73
C ARG A 162 -13.29 5.55 9.04
N VAL A 163 -13.41 4.49 9.83
CA VAL A 163 -13.42 3.09 9.40
C VAL A 163 -14.47 2.31 10.19
N ASP A 164 -14.87 1.15 9.69
CA ASP A 164 -15.51 0.14 10.53
C ASP A 164 -14.46 -0.38 11.53
N PRO A 165 -14.61 -0.16 12.85
CA PRO A 165 -13.62 -0.63 13.83
C PRO A 165 -13.49 -2.16 13.84
N GLU A 166 -14.48 -2.92 13.41
CA GLU A 166 -14.41 -4.38 13.32
C GLU A 166 -13.99 -4.87 11.92
N GLY A 167 -13.72 -3.94 11.00
CA GLY A 167 -13.28 -4.22 9.64
C GLY A 167 -11.90 -4.91 9.60
N THR A 168 -11.75 -5.83 8.66
CA THR A 168 -10.50 -6.64 8.52
C THR A 168 -9.27 -5.77 8.25
N GLY A 169 -9.41 -4.69 7.47
CA GLY A 169 -8.31 -3.76 7.18
C GLY A 169 -7.78 -3.01 8.41
N VAL A 170 -8.58 -2.88 9.47
CA VAL A 170 -8.14 -2.21 10.72
C VAL A 170 -7.19 -3.10 11.51
N ALA A 171 -7.43 -4.40 11.55
CA ALA A 171 -6.54 -5.35 12.22
C ALA A 171 -5.14 -5.35 11.59
N GLU A 172 -5.06 -5.27 10.26
CA GLU A 172 -3.81 -5.18 9.52
C GLU A 172 -3.05 -3.88 9.82
N GLN A 173 -3.75 -2.73 9.82
CA GLN A 173 -3.14 -1.43 10.12
C GLN A 173 -2.65 -1.29 11.57
N LEU A 174 -3.23 -2.04 12.50
CA LEU A 174 -2.82 -2.06 13.90
C LEU A 174 -1.76 -3.13 14.20
N ALA A 175 -1.39 -3.97 13.24
CA ALA A 175 -0.38 -4.99 13.41
C ALA A 175 1.03 -4.41 13.23
N CYS A 176 1.98 -4.91 14.03
CA CYS A 176 3.39 -4.67 13.73
C CYS A 176 3.76 -5.41 12.44
N PRO A 177 4.40 -4.73 11.46
CA PRO A 177 4.80 -5.39 10.23
C PRO A 177 5.82 -6.49 10.51
N ALA A 178 5.93 -7.48 9.63
CA ALA A 178 6.93 -8.53 9.80
C ALA A 178 8.34 -7.95 9.58
N LYS A 179 9.24 -8.09 10.57
CA LYS A 179 10.63 -7.58 10.51
C LYS A 179 11.44 -8.04 9.30
N VAL A 180 11.06 -9.17 8.72
CA VAL A 180 11.71 -9.73 7.52
C VAL A 180 11.45 -8.91 6.25
N TYR A 181 10.36 -8.13 6.21
CA TYR A 181 10.00 -7.27 5.09
C TYR A 181 10.22 -5.80 5.42
N THR A 182 9.90 -5.41 6.66
CA THR A 182 10.04 -4.04 7.15
C THR A 182 10.83 -4.05 8.44
N PRO A 183 12.15 -3.84 8.39
CA PRO A 183 12.96 -3.68 9.58
C PRO A 183 12.53 -2.40 10.28
N TYR A 184 12.39 -2.50 11.59
CA TYR A 184 12.06 -1.38 12.44
C TYR A 184 12.83 -1.51 13.75
N ASP A 185 13.08 -0.36 14.37
CA ASP A 185 13.80 -0.25 15.63
C ASP A 185 12.87 -0.67 16.78
N SER A 186 11.63 -0.16 16.79
CA SER A 186 10.62 -0.50 17.79
C SER A 186 9.22 -0.56 17.17
N CYS A 187 8.37 -1.46 17.66
CA CYS A 187 6.95 -1.49 17.32
C CYS A 187 6.13 -2.00 18.50
N SER A 188 5.00 -1.34 18.78
CA SER A 188 4.03 -1.80 19.78
C SER A 188 2.61 -1.57 19.29
N SER A 189 1.77 -2.59 19.47
CA SER A 189 0.32 -2.51 19.29
C SER A 189 -0.38 -2.81 20.60
N LYS A 190 -1.36 -1.97 21.00
CA LYS A 190 -2.07 -2.14 22.28
C LYS A 190 -3.46 -1.50 22.27
N THR A 191 -4.32 -2.03 23.13
CA THR A 191 -5.60 -1.39 23.50
C THR A 191 -5.38 -0.44 24.68
N LEU A 192 -5.88 0.78 24.57
CA LEU A 192 -5.85 1.82 25.58
C LEU A 192 -7.04 1.68 26.54
N ALA A 193 -7.00 2.41 27.67
CA ALA A 193 -8.02 2.31 28.71
C ALA A 193 -9.43 2.75 28.25
N ASP A 194 -9.51 3.59 27.21
CA ASP A 194 -10.75 4.04 26.60
C ASP A 194 -11.26 3.10 25.48
N GLY A 195 -10.60 1.95 25.30
CA GLY A 195 -10.92 0.98 24.25
C GLY A 195 -10.28 1.28 22.90
N SER A 196 -9.63 2.43 22.72
CA SER A 196 -8.93 2.75 21.47
C SER A 196 -7.76 1.79 21.25
N ARG A 197 -7.54 1.35 20.01
CA ARG A 197 -6.37 0.53 19.65
C ARG A 197 -5.32 1.42 19.01
N LEU A 198 -4.07 1.27 19.42
CA LEU A 198 -2.95 2.13 19.05
C LEU A 198 -1.77 1.29 18.56
N LEU A 199 -1.26 1.62 17.38
CA LEU A 199 0.04 1.23 16.87
C LEU A 199 1.03 2.39 17.07
N LEU A 200 2.24 2.06 17.52
CA LEU A 200 3.41 2.93 17.48
C LEU A 200 4.55 2.17 16.80
N LEU A 201 5.16 2.78 15.78
CA LEU A 201 6.23 2.19 14.98
C LEU A 201 7.37 3.20 14.85
N GLN A 202 8.60 2.75 15.10
CA GLN A 202 9.82 3.53 14.89
C GLN A 202 10.70 2.78 13.90
N GLY A 203 10.97 3.36 12.74
CA GLY A 203 11.80 2.75 11.73
C GLY A 203 12.37 3.76 10.75
N TYR A 204 12.39 3.36 9.48
CA TYR A 204 13.03 4.11 8.39
C TYR A 204 12.04 4.24 7.25
N GLU A 205 12.12 5.36 6.54
CA GLU A 205 11.37 5.59 5.30
C GLU A 205 11.67 4.50 4.27
N TYR A 206 12.94 4.09 4.21
CA TYR A 206 13.40 3.07 3.30
C TYR A 206 13.77 1.79 4.06
N PRO A 207 12.98 0.71 3.94
CA PRO A 207 13.28 -0.56 4.61
C PRO A 207 14.63 -1.18 4.25
N ASP A 208 15.20 -0.82 3.10
CA ASP A 208 16.53 -1.26 2.65
C ASP A 208 17.68 -0.35 3.16
N LYS A 209 17.36 0.67 3.97
CA LYS A 209 18.30 1.65 4.54
C LYS A 209 19.22 2.30 3.50
N ARG A 210 18.73 2.50 2.27
CA ARG A 210 19.48 3.25 1.25
C ARG A 210 19.65 4.73 1.58
N ALA A 211 18.86 5.25 2.53
CA ALA A 211 19.05 6.55 3.15
C ALA A 211 18.77 6.45 4.65
N ASP A 212 19.41 7.33 5.43
CA ASP A 212 19.30 7.39 6.89
C ASP A 212 18.03 8.12 7.39
N THR A 213 17.09 8.40 6.48
CA THR A 213 15.82 9.03 6.81
C THR A 213 14.99 8.09 7.69
N LYS A 214 14.88 8.45 8.97
CA LYS A 214 14.02 7.79 9.95
C LYS A 214 12.58 8.24 9.74
N TRP A 215 11.66 7.31 9.99
CA TRP A 215 10.22 7.53 9.94
C TRP A 215 9.58 6.91 11.19
N TRP A 216 8.94 7.74 11.99
CA TRP A 216 8.16 7.30 13.15
C TRP A 216 6.68 7.52 12.90
N HIS A 217 5.88 6.56 13.32
CA HIS A 217 4.47 6.43 12.95
C HIS A 217 3.61 6.07 14.15
N ALA A 218 2.44 6.69 14.20
CA ALA A 218 1.41 6.39 15.19
C ALA A 218 0.06 6.30 14.49
N TYR A 219 -0.67 5.22 14.76
CA TYR A 219 -2.02 5.02 14.21
C TYR A 219 -2.97 4.61 15.32
N VAL A 220 -4.07 5.33 15.47
CA VAL A 220 -5.12 5.00 16.45
C VAL A 220 -6.45 4.78 15.77
N VAL A 221 -7.20 3.78 16.24
CA VAL A 221 -8.61 3.59 15.93
C VAL A 221 -9.41 3.56 17.22
N THR A 222 -10.39 4.46 17.35
CA THR A 222 -11.28 4.50 18.51
C THR A 222 -12.42 3.46 18.38
N PRO A 223 -13.12 3.11 19.48
CA PRO A 223 -14.29 2.23 19.41
C PRO A 223 -15.42 2.77 18.51
N GLU A 224 -15.48 4.09 18.32
CA GLU A 224 -16.43 4.74 17.41
C GLU A 224 -15.99 4.70 15.93
N GLY A 225 -14.84 4.10 15.62
CA GLY A 225 -14.30 3.99 14.26
C GLY A 225 -13.55 5.24 13.78
N TYR A 226 -13.15 6.15 14.67
CA TYR A 226 -12.34 7.31 14.28
C TYR A 226 -10.88 6.94 14.15
N THR A 227 -10.21 7.47 13.12
CA THR A 227 -8.80 7.21 12.87
C THR A 227 -7.97 8.48 12.87
N VAL A 228 -6.80 8.41 13.50
CA VAL A 228 -5.75 9.42 13.38
C VAL A 228 -4.46 8.68 13.03
N ASP A 229 -3.91 8.99 11.85
CA ASP A 229 -2.65 8.45 11.33
C ASP A 229 -1.64 9.59 11.28
N ALA A 230 -0.59 9.52 12.09
CA ALA A 230 0.46 10.54 12.16
C ALA A 230 1.83 9.94 11.86
N SER A 231 2.61 10.68 11.08
CA SER A 231 3.98 10.36 10.69
C SER A 231 4.90 11.55 10.94
N GLU A 232 6.14 11.24 11.28
CA GLU A 232 7.21 12.23 11.37
C GLU A 232 8.54 11.68 10.84
N TRP A 233 9.39 12.58 10.36
CA TRP A 233 10.70 12.26 9.81
C TRP A 233 11.79 13.10 10.46
N ASN A 234 13.02 12.59 10.48
CA ASN A 234 14.20 13.33 10.93
C ASN A 234 14.81 14.25 9.84
N ALA A 235 14.02 14.54 8.80
CA ALA A 235 14.38 15.36 7.66
C ALA A 235 13.20 16.31 7.35
N PRO A 236 13.44 17.43 6.64
CA PRO A 236 12.38 18.38 6.26
C PRO A 236 11.32 17.81 5.32
N ALA A 237 11.56 16.64 4.72
CA ALA A 237 10.62 15.92 3.88
C ALA A 237 10.87 14.41 3.97
N GLU A 238 9.88 13.60 3.59
CA GLU A 238 9.97 12.14 3.48
C GLU A 238 11.09 11.72 2.51
N LYS A 239 11.20 12.42 1.37
CA LYS A 239 12.15 12.12 0.29
C LYS A 239 12.84 13.38 -0.23
N GLY A 240 14.00 13.20 -0.85
CA GLY A 240 14.70 14.26 -1.59
C GLY A 240 15.46 15.26 -0.72
N GLU A 241 15.06 15.46 0.53
CA GLU A 241 15.74 16.34 1.47
C GLU A 241 16.77 15.58 2.33
N PRO A 242 17.92 16.21 2.66
CA PRO A 242 18.89 15.60 3.55
C PRO A 242 18.36 15.51 4.98
N VAL A 243 18.84 14.50 5.72
CA VAL A 243 18.62 14.39 7.15
C VAL A 243 19.18 15.62 7.86
N SER A 244 18.37 16.22 8.73
CA SER A 244 18.69 17.46 9.47
C SER A 244 18.86 17.25 10.96
N ARG A 245 18.54 16.06 11.48
CA ARG A 245 18.64 15.69 12.90
C ARG A 245 18.72 14.16 13.07
N ASP A 246 19.22 13.69 14.20
CA ASP A 246 19.45 12.25 14.42
C ASP A 246 18.16 11.42 14.56
N GLU A 247 17.11 12.02 15.12
CA GLU A 247 15.81 11.39 15.37
C GLU A 247 14.66 12.35 15.04
N PRO A 248 13.48 11.83 14.64
CA PRO A 248 12.27 12.64 14.54
C PRO A 248 11.97 13.39 15.85
N PRO A 249 11.34 14.58 15.76
CA PRO A 249 11.26 15.53 16.87
C PRO A 249 10.38 15.10 18.05
N LEU A 250 9.35 14.27 17.82
CA LEU A 250 8.43 13.85 18.86
C LEU A 250 8.90 12.54 19.50
N SER A 251 8.91 12.48 20.83
CA SER A 251 9.02 11.19 21.53
C SER A 251 7.80 10.30 21.24
N THR A 252 7.93 8.98 21.44
CA THR A 252 6.79 8.05 21.34
C THR A 252 5.61 8.43 22.24
N GLY A 253 5.88 9.06 23.39
CA GLY A 253 4.86 9.61 24.28
C GLY A 253 4.13 10.81 23.67
N GLN A 254 4.84 11.71 22.99
CA GLN A 254 4.28 12.86 22.28
C GLN A 254 3.51 12.43 21.03
N LEU A 255 4.03 11.48 20.24
CA LEU A 255 3.27 10.88 19.13
C LEU A 255 1.95 10.27 19.59
N LYS A 256 1.99 9.50 20.69
CA LYS A 256 0.76 8.97 21.32
C LYS A 256 -0.19 10.10 21.71
N ALA A 257 0.30 11.16 22.35
CA ALA A 257 -0.52 12.28 22.78
C ALA A 257 -1.15 13.01 21.58
N LEU A 258 -0.41 13.18 20.49
CA LEU A 258 -0.88 13.77 19.25
C LEU A 258 -2.05 12.99 18.67
N VAL A 259 -1.91 11.68 18.46
CA VAL A 259 -2.96 10.86 17.84
C VAL A 259 -4.17 10.62 18.74
N THR A 260 -3.98 10.65 20.07
CA THR A 260 -5.07 10.46 21.04
C THR A 260 -5.71 11.76 21.53
N SER A 261 -5.31 12.91 20.96
CA SER A 261 -5.81 14.21 21.38
C SER A 261 -7.32 14.36 21.17
N LYS A 262 -8.00 14.93 22.17
CA LYS A 262 -9.44 15.21 22.10
C LYS A 262 -9.76 16.35 21.12
N GLU A 263 -8.78 17.17 20.78
CA GLU A 263 -8.92 18.28 19.80
C GLU A 263 -9.31 17.78 18.40
N TRP A 264 -9.03 16.50 18.08
CA TRP A 264 -9.45 15.92 16.80
C TRP A 264 -10.94 15.55 16.76
N ARG A 265 -11.59 15.38 17.92
CA ARG A 265 -12.97 14.86 17.98
C ARG A 265 -14.00 15.70 17.22
N PRO A 266 -13.99 17.04 17.25
CA PRO A 266 -14.90 17.85 16.46
C PRO A 266 -14.77 17.60 14.95
N ILE A 267 -13.53 17.52 14.45
CA ILE A 267 -13.24 17.28 13.02
C ILE A 267 -13.66 15.87 12.61
N LEU A 268 -13.27 14.86 13.40
CA LEU A 268 -13.65 13.46 13.17
C LEU A 268 -15.16 13.26 13.20
N ARG A 269 -15.90 14.02 14.03
CA ARG A 269 -17.37 13.98 14.10
C ARG A 269 -18.05 14.49 12.84
N ALA A 270 -17.43 15.43 12.13
CA ALA A 270 -17.96 15.98 10.89
C ALA A 270 -17.82 15.04 9.68
N LEU A 271 -16.90 14.07 9.75
CA LEU A 271 -16.70 13.12 8.67
C LEU A 271 -17.93 12.22 8.46
N PRO A 272 -18.26 11.87 7.20
CA PRO A 272 -19.34 10.94 6.91
C PRO A 272 -19.04 9.60 7.59
N LYS A 273 -20.09 8.92 8.09
CA LYS A 273 -19.93 7.55 8.57
C LYS A 273 -19.36 6.70 7.44
N PRO A 274 -18.40 5.81 7.73
CA PRO A 274 -17.94 4.86 6.73
C PRO A 274 -19.16 4.04 6.30
N GLN A 275 -19.24 3.74 5.01
CA GLN A 275 -20.19 2.73 4.56
C GLN A 275 -19.76 1.42 5.22
N ASP A 276 -20.69 0.71 5.84
CA ASP A 276 -20.42 -0.63 6.38
C ASP A 276 -19.74 -1.44 5.26
N GLU A 277 -18.60 -2.07 5.58
CA GLU A 277 -17.96 -2.93 4.59
C GLU A 277 -19.01 -3.97 4.17
N PRO A 278 -19.35 -4.06 2.87
CA PRO A 278 -20.28 -5.08 2.42
C PRO A 278 -19.66 -6.41 2.83
N VAL A 279 -20.40 -7.19 3.65
CA VAL A 279 -20.00 -8.51 4.11
C VAL A 279 -19.43 -9.23 2.90
N GLN A 280 -18.10 -9.40 2.86
CA GLN A 280 -17.47 -10.08 1.74
C GLN A 280 -18.10 -11.46 1.71
N GLN A 281 -18.82 -11.76 0.61
CA GLN A 281 -19.18 -13.14 0.33
C GLN A 281 -17.88 -13.94 0.43
N PRO A 282 -17.86 -15.08 1.15
CA PRO A 282 -16.64 -15.80 1.41
C PRO A 282 -15.95 -16.04 0.07
N VAL A 283 -14.86 -15.30 -0.16
CA VAL A 283 -13.88 -15.66 -1.19
C VAL A 283 -13.53 -17.10 -0.87
N PRO A 284 -13.51 -18.03 -1.84
CA PRO A 284 -13.20 -19.43 -1.55
C PRO A 284 -11.97 -19.46 -0.66
N GLN A 285 -12.16 -19.93 0.57
CA GLN A 285 -11.24 -19.64 1.67
C GLN A 285 -9.84 -20.02 1.23
N ALA A 286 -8.95 -19.03 1.16
CA ALA A 286 -7.53 -19.31 1.07
C ALA A 286 -7.18 -20.27 2.21
N ALA A 287 -6.25 -21.20 1.98
CA ALA A 287 -5.88 -22.13 3.04
C ALA A 287 -5.47 -21.31 4.28
N GLY A 288 -6.05 -21.62 5.44
CA GLY A 288 -5.77 -20.87 6.66
C GLY A 288 -4.28 -20.82 6.95
N GLY A 289 -3.76 -19.65 7.33
CA GLY A 289 -2.32 -19.42 7.46
C GLY A 289 -1.60 -20.46 8.31
N ASP A 290 -2.20 -20.86 9.44
CA ASP A 290 -1.66 -21.87 10.34
C ASP A 290 -1.52 -23.25 9.67
N THR A 291 -2.47 -23.62 8.81
CA THR A 291 -2.40 -24.85 8.02
C THR A 291 -1.26 -24.78 7.02
N ILE A 292 -1.10 -23.64 6.35
CA ILE A 292 0.00 -23.43 5.39
C ILE A 292 1.35 -23.54 6.11
N LEU A 293 1.50 -22.84 7.23
CA LEU A 293 2.74 -22.85 8.01
C LEU A 293 3.08 -24.24 8.55
N LYS A 294 2.09 -24.97 9.05
CA LYS A 294 2.23 -26.36 9.50
C LYS A 294 2.71 -27.25 8.37
N ASN A 295 2.07 -27.16 7.19
CA ASN A 295 2.44 -27.95 6.02
C ASN A 295 3.86 -27.60 5.54
N LEU A 296 4.17 -26.32 5.36
CA LEU A 296 5.51 -25.85 4.99
C LEU A 296 6.57 -26.40 5.95
N THR A 297 6.39 -26.20 7.25
CA THR A 297 7.34 -26.63 8.28
C THR A 297 7.56 -28.15 8.24
N SER A 298 6.49 -28.92 8.00
CA SER A 298 6.57 -30.38 7.93
C SER A 298 7.26 -30.92 6.66
N LEU A 299 7.39 -30.09 5.62
CA LEU A 299 8.03 -30.43 4.35
C LEU A 299 9.48 -29.93 4.27
N LEU A 300 9.92 -29.13 5.24
CA LEU A 300 11.31 -28.68 5.31
C LEU A 300 12.27 -29.87 5.54
N PRO A 301 13.48 -29.82 4.98
CA PRO A 301 14.50 -30.82 5.28
C PRO A 301 14.88 -30.76 6.77
N LYS A 302 15.21 -31.91 7.37
CA LYS A 302 15.56 -32.01 8.80
C LYS A 302 16.71 -31.10 9.23
N SER A 303 17.61 -30.75 8.30
CA SER A 303 18.72 -29.83 8.53
C SER A 303 18.28 -28.37 8.67
N ALA A 304 17.12 -27.98 8.14
CA ALA A 304 16.64 -26.60 8.14
C ALA A 304 15.92 -26.28 9.45
N LYS A 305 16.65 -25.73 10.44
CA LYS A 305 16.05 -25.31 11.71
C LYS A 305 15.29 -24.00 11.53
N VAL A 306 14.01 -23.98 11.86
CA VAL A 306 13.17 -22.77 11.81
C VAL A 306 13.52 -21.86 13.00
N THR A 307 13.92 -20.63 12.70
CA THR A 307 14.30 -19.60 13.70
C THR A 307 13.26 -18.48 13.81
N THR A 308 12.51 -18.24 12.74
CA THR A 308 11.40 -17.28 12.70
C THR A 308 10.31 -17.86 11.81
N ARG A 309 9.06 -17.55 12.11
CA ARG A 309 7.90 -17.98 11.34
C ARG A 309 6.76 -17.00 11.50
N GLN A 310 5.96 -16.83 10.46
CA GLN A 310 4.71 -16.08 10.49
C GLN A 310 3.82 -16.60 9.36
N SER A 311 2.52 -16.43 9.52
CA SER A 311 1.53 -16.84 8.55
C SER A 311 0.29 -15.95 8.63
N GLU A 312 -0.43 -15.94 7.52
CA GLU A 312 -1.74 -15.33 7.32
C GLU A 312 -2.46 -16.14 6.23
N ASP A 313 -3.73 -15.87 5.98
CA ASP A 313 -4.50 -16.68 5.04
C ASP A 313 -3.89 -16.65 3.63
N GLY A 314 -3.67 -17.83 3.06
CA GLY A 314 -3.03 -17.98 1.74
C GLY A 314 -1.51 -17.84 1.74
N PHE A 315 -0.86 -17.48 2.86
CA PHE A 315 0.57 -17.19 2.91
C PHE A 315 1.28 -17.66 4.19
N ALA A 316 2.52 -18.09 4.06
CA ALA A 316 3.41 -18.28 5.20
C ALA A 316 4.86 -18.02 4.83
N TYR A 317 5.67 -17.67 5.82
CA TYR A 317 7.12 -17.71 5.68
C TYR A 317 7.80 -18.28 6.92
N VAL A 318 9.01 -18.76 6.70
CA VAL A 318 9.95 -19.18 7.73
C VAL A 318 11.34 -18.65 7.41
N VAL A 319 12.11 -18.35 8.45
CA VAL A 319 13.56 -18.17 8.32
C VAL A 319 14.22 -19.44 8.85
N VAL A 320 14.92 -20.15 7.98
CA VAL A 320 15.63 -21.38 8.31
C VAL A 320 17.12 -21.14 8.45
N ASN A 321 17.78 -21.94 9.28
CA ASN A 321 19.23 -21.99 9.39
C ASN A 321 19.69 -23.46 9.41
N ASP A 322 20.51 -23.83 8.43
CA ASP A 322 21.11 -25.16 8.24
C ASP A 322 22.54 -25.24 8.82
N GLY A 323 22.95 -24.25 9.61
CA GLY A 323 24.32 -24.07 10.11
C GLY A 323 25.20 -23.22 9.19
N LYS A 324 24.72 -22.82 8.01
CA LYS A 324 25.47 -21.99 7.04
C LYS A 324 24.92 -20.56 6.90
N GLY A 325 24.06 -20.14 7.82
CA GLY A 325 23.44 -18.82 7.81
C GLY A 325 21.95 -18.84 7.50
N ALA A 326 21.27 -17.73 7.79
CA ALA A 326 19.83 -17.59 7.66
C ALA A 326 19.38 -17.58 6.20
N SER A 327 18.22 -18.18 5.94
CA SER A 327 17.58 -18.26 4.63
C SER A 327 16.07 -18.13 4.80
N LEU A 328 15.49 -17.08 4.22
CA LEU A 328 14.06 -16.88 4.13
C LEU A 328 13.48 -17.87 3.13
N VAL A 329 12.38 -18.52 3.51
CA VAL A 329 11.53 -19.34 2.65
C VAL A 329 10.10 -18.84 2.80
N GLN A 330 9.46 -18.46 1.72
CA GLN A 330 8.09 -17.96 1.72
C GLN A 330 7.23 -18.74 0.72
N ILE A 331 5.96 -18.92 1.04
CA ILE A 331 5.04 -19.73 0.23
C ILE A 331 3.66 -19.09 0.17
N ASN A 332 3.06 -19.13 -1.02
CA ASN A 332 1.65 -18.84 -1.23
C ASN A 332 0.92 -20.13 -1.62
N ALA A 333 -0.27 -20.34 -1.05
CA ALA A 333 -1.17 -21.44 -1.40
C ALA A 333 -2.54 -20.85 -1.78
N GLN A 334 -2.82 -20.78 -3.08
CA GLN A 334 -3.88 -19.94 -3.64
C GLN A 334 -4.90 -20.79 -4.42
N PRO A 335 -6.18 -20.82 -4.02
CA PRO A 335 -7.23 -21.44 -4.82
C PRO A 335 -7.65 -20.54 -6.00
N ASN A 336 -8.27 -21.12 -7.02
CA ASN A 336 -8.92 -20.42 -8.15
C ASN A 336 -8.01 -19.51 -8.99
N MET A 337 -6.78 -19.94 -9.27
CA MET A 337 -5.78 -19.20 -10.06
C MET A 337 -5.75 -19.58 -11.55
N SER A 338 -6.76 -20.30 -12.06
CA SER A 338 -6.82 -20.69 -13.49
C SER A 338 -6.85 -19.49 -14.44
N ASP A 339 -7.29 -18.31 -13.99
CA ASP A 339 -7.41 -17.11 -14.83
C ASP A 339 -6.05 -16.48 -15.18
N VAL A 340 -5.00 -16.79 -14.42
CA VAL A 340 -3.63 -16.32 -14.69
C VAL A 340 -2.75 -17.38 -15.33
N GLU A 341 -3.20 -18.64 -15.44
CA GLU A 341 -2.40 -19.76 -15.93
C GLU A 341 -1.62 -19.43 -17.23
N GLY A 342 -2.30 -18.86 -18.23
CA GLY A 342 -1.68 -18.53 -19.52
C GLY A 342 -0.67 -17.37 -19.48
N GLU A 343 -0.68 -16.55 -18.43
CA GLU A 343 0.28 -15.46 -18.23
C GLU A 343 1.54 -15.96 -17.51
N LEU A 344 1.41 -16.99 -16.66
CA LEU A 344 2.48 -17.42 -15.74
C LEU A 344 3.18 -18.70 -16.19
N PHE A 345 2.44 -19.55 -16.91
CA PHE A 345 2.89 -20.86 -17.37
C PHE A 345 2.88 -20.87 -18.89
N GLY A 346 3.97 -20.38 -19.46
CA GLY A 346 4.22 -20.35 -20.89
C GLY A 346 4.50 -21.74 -21.48
N SER A 347 4.95 -21.77 -22.73
CA SER A 347 5.29 -23.01 -23.43
C SER A 347 6.51 -23.74 -22.84
N ASP A 348 7.27 -23.07 -22.00
CA ASP A 348 8.42 -23.58 -21.25
C ASP A 348 8.03 -24.25 -19.92
N ALA A 349 6.77 -24.16 -19.49
CA ALA A 349 6.29 -24.82 -18.28
C ALA A 349 6.34 -26.35 -18.41
N GLN A 350 6.95 -27.01 -17.44
CA GLN A 350 6.91 -28.46 -17.34
C GLN A 350 5.53 -28.91 -16.88
N THR A 351 4.92 -29.85 -17.58
CA THR A 351 3.68 -30.51 -17.13
C THR A 351 4.00 -31.87 -16.51
N LEU A 352 3.58 -32.10 -15.27
CA LEU A 352 3.72 -33.37 -14.55
C LEU A 352 2.63 -34.37 -14.98
N LEU A 353 2.74 -35.63 -14.57
CA LEU A 353 1.82 -36.71 -14.96
C LEU A 353 0.36 -36.47 -14.51
N ASP A 354 0.17 -35.80 -13.36
CA ASP A 354 -1.14 -35.38 -12.86
C ASP A 354 -1.68 -34.14 -13.60
N GLY A 355 -0.90 -33.57 -14.50
CA GLY A 355 -1.13 -32.35 -15.26
C GLY A 355 -0.88 -31.06 -14.49
N THR A 356 -0.24 -31.12 -13.33
CA THR A 356 0.30 -29.94 -12.64
C THR A 356 1.37 -29.30 -13.53
N LYS A 357 1.23 -28.00 -13.81
CA LYS A 357 2.26 -27.21 -14.50
C LYS A 357 3.26 -26.67 -13.48
N VAL A 358 4.53 -26.60 -13.86
CA VAL A 358 5.64 -26.17 -13.02
C VAL A 358 6.57 -25.26 -13.82
N VAL A 359 6.86 -24.09 -13.28
CA VAL A 359 7.96 -23.24 -13.76
C VAL A 359 8.94 -22.97 -12.62
N THR A 360 10.21 -22.79 -12.98
CA THR A 360 11.28 -22.50 -12.01
C THR A 360 12.02 -21.26 -12.44
N HIS A 361 12.35 -20.39 -11.48
CA HIS A 361 13.06 -19.15 -11.73
C HIS A 361 14.21 -18.96 -10.74
N GLN A 362 15.32 -18.40 -11.21
CA GLN A 362 16.42 -17.94 -10.37
C GLN A 362 16.80 -16.54 -10.81
N GLY A 363 16.89 -15.61 -9.87
CA GLY A 363 17.23 -14.22 -10.18
C GLY A 363 17.69 -13.44 -8.96
N PRO A 364 17.95 -12.14 -9.12
CA PRO A 364 18.24 -11.25 -8.00
C PRO A 364 17.03 -11.13 -7.06
N GLY A 365 17.30 -10.83 -5.79
CA GLY A 365 16.27 -10.42 -4.84
C GLY A 365 15.72 -9.04 -5.18
N GLU A 366 14.46 -8.80 -4.84
CA GLU A 366 13.72 -7.63 -5.31
C GLU A 366 13.71 -6.45 -4.32
N LYS A 367 14.29 -6.61 -3.12
CA LYS A 367 14.14 -5.65 -2.01
C LYS A 367 15.42 -4.94 -1.59
N GLY A 368 16.36 -4.79 -2.53
CA GLY A 368 17.55 -3.97 -2.34
C GLY A 368 18.64 -4.60 -1.46
N GLY A 369 18.43 -5.82 -0.94
CA GLY A 369 19.47 -6.54 -0.20
C GLY A 369 20.67 -6.84 -1.09
N GLN A 370 21.86 -6.38 -0.70
CA GLN A 370 23.08 -6.57 -1.47
C GLN A 370 23.39 -8.06 -1.67
N GLY A 371 23.55 -8.49 -2.93
CA GLY A 371 23.90 -9.88 -3.26
C GLY A 371 22.79 -10.90 -2.98
N VAL A 372 21.56 -10.45 -2.67
CA VAL A 372 20.43 -11.35 -2.45
C VAL A 372 20.02 -11.99 -3.78
N VAL A 373 19.81 -13.30 -3.76
CA VAL A 373 19.21 -14.07 -4.85
C VAL A 373 17.92 -14.73 -4.38
N MET A 374 16.99 -14.90 -5.31
CA MET A 374 15.71 -15.55 -5.12
C MET A 374 15.59 -16.75 -6.05
N TRP A 375 15.28 -17.91 -5.47
CA TRP A 375 14.95 -19.13 -6.21
C TRP A 375 13.48 -19.46 -6.00
N THR A 376 12.74 -19.64 -7.08
CA THR A 376 11.28 -19.81 -7.04
C THR A 376 10.86 -21.06 -7.80
N VAL A 377 9.89 -21.78 -7.24
CA VAL A 377 9.09 -22.77 -7.94
C VAL A 377 7.63 -22.37 -7.85
N ASP A 378 6.99 -22.24 -9.01
CA ASP A 378 5.58 -21.92 -9.15
C ASP A 378 4.88 -23.12 -9.77
N THR A 379 3.79 -23.58 -9.16
CA THR A 379 3.00 -24.71 -9.63
C THR A 379 1.53 -24.34 -9.72
N ILE A 380 0.84 -24.83 -10.74
CA ILE A 380 -0.61 -24.74 -10.84
C ILE A 380 -1.20 -26.10 -11.24
N ARG A 381 -2.16 -26.55 -10.45
CA ARG A 381 -2.91 -27.79 -10.69
C ARG A 381 -4.05 -27.56 -11.68
N LYS A 382 -4.61 -28.64 -12.24
CA LYS A 382 -5.75 -28.58 -13.18
C LYS A 382 -7.00 -27.91 -12.61
N ASP A 383 -7.19 -27.99 -11.30
CA ASP A 383 -8.29 -27.35 -10.57
C ASP A 383 -8.05 -25.84 -10.31
N GLY A 384 -6.92 -25.30 -10.78
CA GLY A 384 -6.54 -23.91 -10.56
C GLY A 384 -5.89 -23.64 -9.20
N PHE A 385 -5.61 -24.67 -8.39
CA PHE A 385 -4.87 -24.46 -7.15
C PHE A 385 -3.39 -24.24 -7.43
N ARG A 386 -2.87 -23.09 -6.99
CA ARG A 386 -1.50 -22.65 -7.23
C ARG A 386 -0.68 -22.66 -5.94
N VAL A 387 0.54 -23.20 -6.00
CA VAL A 387 1.53 -23.14 -4.92
C VAL A 387 2.80 -22.49 -5.43
N VAL A 388 3.21 -21.40 -4.81
CA VAL A 388 4.45 -20.70 -5.17
C VAL A 388 5.34 -20.60 -3.97
N ILE A 389 6.51 -21.21 -4.05
CA ILE A 389 7.51 -21.16 -3.00
C ILE A 389 8.76 -20.46 -3.52
N SER A 390 9.27 -19.52 -2.72
CA SER A 390 10.55 -18.86 -2.98
C SER A 390 11.48 -19.02 -1.79
N ALA A 391 12.78 -19.16 -2.05
CA ALA A 391 13.82 -19.15 -1.04
C ALA A 391 14.93 -18.16 -1.40
N PHE A 392 15.49 -17.54 -0.35
CA PHE A 392 16.51 -16.51 -0.45
C PHE A 392 17.80 -16.94 0.25
N ASN A 393 18.93 -16.45 -0.24
CA ASN A 393 20.24 -16.61 0.38
C ASN A 393 20.50 -15.60 1.54
N SER A 394 19.43 -15.04 2.09
CA SER A 394 19.45 -14.15 3.25
C SER A 394 18.24 -14.45 4.14
N GLY A 395 18.33 -14.09 5.42
CA GLY A 395 17.22 -14.18 6.37
C GLY A 395 16.11 -13.16 6.11
N ALA A 396 16.38 -12.10 5.34
CA ALA A 396 15.43 -11.07 4.91
C ALA A 396 15.82 -10.55 3.52
N GLN A 397 14.86 -10.06 2.72
CA GLN A 397 15.12 -9.69 1.32
C GLN A 397 15.87 -8.36 1.14
N ASN A 398 15.91 -7.54 2.18
CA ASN A 398 16.48 -6.19 2.21
C ASN A 398 17.76 -6.07 3.03
N THR A 399 18.27 -7.20 3.52
CA THR A 399 19.58 -7.25 4.19
C THR A 399 20.55 -7.97 3.27
N ALA A 400 21.84 -7.64 3.38
CA ALA A 400 22.88 -8.28 2.58
C ALA A 400 22.83 -9.81 2.71
N ALA A 401 23.14 -10.50 1.62
CA ALA A 401 23.20 -11.96 1.62
C ALA A 401 24.26 -12.49 2.60
N THR A 402 23.90 -13.54 3.33
CA THR A 402 24.81 -14.19 4.29
C THR A 402 25.45 -15.46 3.73
N ARG A 403 25.05 -15.86 2.51
CA ARG A 403 25.46 -17.08 1.82
C ARG A 403 25.28 -16.92 0.30
N ALA A 404 25.92 -17.78 -0.49
CA ALA A 404 25.86 -17.68 -1.96
C ALA A 404 24.51 -18.13 -2.55
N THR A 405 23.88 -19.14 -1.96
CA THR A 405 22.61 -19.70 -2.42
C THR A 405 21.64 -19.92 -1.26
N PRO A 406 20.32 -20.00 -1.51
CA PRO A 406 19.34 -20.34 -0.49
C PRO A 406 19.64 -21.67 0.21
N ALA A 407 19.11 -21.84 1.43
CA ALA A 407 19.28 -23.08 2.20
C ALA A 407 18.55 -24.28 1.56
N LEU A 408 17.49 -24.02 0.80
CA LEU A 408 16.73 -25.02 0.06
C LEU A 408 17.18 -25.07 -1.39
N THR A 409 17.42 -26.27 -1.91
CA THR A 409 17.74 -26.49 -3.33
C THR A 409 16.49 -26.36 -4.20
N MET A 410 16.67 -26.12 -5.50
CA MET A 410 15.54 -26.10 -6.45
C MET A 410 14.73 -27.40 -6.43
N THR A 411 15.41 -28.55 -6.25
CA THR A 411 14.75 -29.86 -6.08
C THR A 411 13.89 -29.92 -4.82
N GLN A 412 14.37 -29.38 -3.69
CA GLN A 412 13.60 -29.33 -2.45
C GLN A 412 12.41 -28.38 -2.57
N LEU A 413 12.60 -27.20 -3.17
CA LEU A 413 11.51 -26.26 -3.45
C LEU A 413 10.42 -26.91 -4.31
N LYS A 414 10.82 -27.62 -5.37
CA LYS A 414 9.89 -28.34 -6.23
C LYS A 414 9.13 -29.43 -5.47
N ALA A 415 9.83 -30.24 -4.67
CA ALA A 415 9.20 -31.27 -3.85
C ALA A 415 8.19 -30.70 -2.84
N ILE A 416 8.48 -29.52 -2.27
CA ILE A 416 7.54 -28.81 -1.41
C ILE A 416 6.34 -28.34 -2.24
N ALA A 417 6.55 -27.62 -3.34
CA ALA A 417 5.48 -27.01 -4.15
C ALA A 417 4.54 -28.04 -4.79
N THR A 418 5.02 -29.25 -5.09
CA THR A 418 4.22 -30.34 -5.66
C THR A 418 3.68 -31.32 -4.62
N SER A 419 3.83 -31.03 -3.33
CA SER A 419 3.41 -31.96 -2.28
C SER A 419 1.89 -32.17 -2.25
N GLY A 420 1.47 -33.41 -2.01
CA GLY A 420 0.07 -33.75 -1.74
C GLY A 420 -0.48 -33.12 -0.46
N LYS A 421 0.37 -32.61 0.45
CA LYS A 421 -0.09 -31.92 1.66
C LYS A 421 -0.84 -30.62 1.41
N TRP A 422 -0.74 -30.06 0.21
CA TRP A 422 -1.54 -28.89 -0.18
C TRP A 422 -2.90 -29.25 -0.79
N GLN A 423 -3.26 -30.54 -0.80
CA GLN A 423 -4.62 -31.00 -1.03
C GLN A 423 -5.23 -31.13 0.36
N GLY A 424 -6.31 -30.37 0.62
CA GLY A 424 -6.96 -30.29 1.93
C GLY A 424 -7.39 -31.64 2.48
#